data_AF-A0A3J3C4E4-F1
#
_entry.id   AF-A0A3J3C4E4-F1
#
_cell.length_a   1.000
_cell.length_b   1.000
_cell.length_c   1.000
_cell.angle_alpha   90.00
_cell.angle_beta   90.00
_cell.angle_gamma   90.00
#
_symmetry.space_group_name_H-M   'P 1'
#
loop_
_entity.id
_entity.type
_entity.pdbx_description
1 polymer ?
#
loop_
_entity_poly.entity_id
_entity_poly.type
_entity_poly.pdbx_seq_one_letter_code
_entity_poly.pdbx_strand_id
1 'polypeptide(L)'
;MRKFLLIALCCFPAVTFAKFINPMDFDGSEAQKNEVIEYIKAQVHKDYCESQIDMCQDTTLRMMERENLEAFKRATQAKDRKIMNQVIKDYCLSGVDMCNYSTIDMMYKENLKASKQNLEW
;
A
#
# COMPACT_ATOMS: atom_id res chain seq x y z
N MET A 1 -16.36 -28.08 -49.25
CA MET A 1 -15.22 -28.14 -48.31
C MET A 1 -15.43 -27.08 -47.23
N ARG A 2 -15.87 -27.49 -46.02
CA ARG A 2 -16.13 -26.60 -44.88
C ARG A 2 -14.79 -26.11 -44.32
N LYS A 3 -14.51 -24.81 -44.42
CA LYS A 3 -13.33 -24.18 -43.81
C LYS A 3 -13.65 -23.93 -42.33
N PHE A 4 -13.05 -24.72 -41.44
CA PHE A 4 -13.09 -24.46 -40.00
C PHE A 4 -12.09 -23.33 -39.68
N LEU A 5 -12.60 -22.16 -39.32
CA LEU A 5 -11.83 -21.07 -38.71
C LEU A 5 -11.61 -21.43 -37.23
N LEU A 6 -10.42 -21.90 -36.89
CA LEU A 6 -9.97 -22.06 -35.51
C LEU A 6 -9.65 -20.66 -34.95
N ILE A 7 -10.57 -20.12 -34.14
CA ILE A 7 -10.31 -18.92 -33.32
C ILE A 7 -9.45 -19.38 -32.14
N ALA A 8 -8.16 -19.06 -32.19
CA ALA A 8 -7.26 -19.24 -31.06
C ALA A 8 -7.64 -18.22 -29.97
N LEU A 9 -8.29 -18.70 -28.90
CA LEU A 9 -8.59 -17.92 -27.72
C LEU A 9 -7.28 -17.70 -26.95
N CYS A 10 -6.59 -16.59 -27.22
CA CYS A 10 -5.44 -16.16 -26.41
C CYS A 10 -5.94 -15.79 -25.00
N CYS A 11 -5.89 -16.75 -24.08
CA CYS A 11 -5.97 -16.49 -22.65
C CYS A 11 -4.71 -15.72 -22.23
N PHE A 12 -4.75 -14.39 -22.32
CA PHE A 12 -3.76 -13.57 -21.62
C PHE A 12 -3.99 -13.73 -20.12
N PRO A 13 -3.01 -14.20 -19.33
CA PRO A 13 -3.13 -14.18 -17.88
C PRO A 13 -3.28 -12.72 -17.46
N ALA A 14 -4.40 -12.38 -16.80
CA ALA A 14 -4.58 -11.07 -16.22
C ALA A 14 -3.54 -10.89 -15.12
N VAL A 15 -2.55 -10.03 -15.35
CA VAL A 15 -1.61 -9.61 -14.31
C VAL A 15 -2.40 -8.67 -13.39
N THR A 16 -2.92 -9.21 -12.29
CA THR A 16 -3.58 -8.40 -11.27
C THR A 16 -2.50 -7.79 -10.38
N PHE A 17 -2.29 -6.48 -10.48
CA PHE A 17 -1.49 -5.76 -9.50
C PHE A 17 -2.17 -5.83 -8.12
N ALA A 18 -1.38 -6.11 -7.08
CA ALA A 18 -1.90 -6.14 -5.71
C ALA A 18 -2.54 -4.78 -5.38
N LYS A 19 -3.80 -4.84 -4.96
CA LYS A 19 -4.60 -3.64 -4.72
C LYS A 19 -4.21 -3.03 -3.38
N PHE A 20 -4.02 -1.70 -3.35
CA PHE A 20 -3.93 -0.97 -2.09
C PHE A 20 -5.24 -1.08 -1.31
N ILE A 21 -5.15 -1.54 -0.06
CA ILE A 21 -6.29 -1.59 0.86
C ILE A 21 -6.14 -0.43 1.84
N ASN A 22 -7.17 0.40 1.89
CA ASN A 22 -7.26 1.41 2.93
C ASN A 22 -7.40 0.72 4.30
N PRO A 23 -6.50 0.96 5.28
CA PRO A 23 -6.48 0.20 6.53
C PRO A 23 -7.80 0.25 7.33
N MET A 24 -8.58 1.33 7.19
CA MET A 24 -9.88 1.48 7.86
C MET A 24 -11.01 0.68 7.20
N ASP A 25 -10.81 0.23 5.97
CA ASP A 25 -11.77 -0.58 5.21
C ASP A 25 -11.40 -2.07 5.24
N PHE A 26 -10.40 -2.44 6.05
CA PHE A 26 -9.92 -3.81 6.20
C PHE A 26 -10.93 -4.69 6.93
N ASP A 27 -11.38 -5.76 6.27
CA ASP A 27 -12.40 -6.68 6.78
C ASP A 27 -11.84 -7.91 7.49
N GLY A 28 -10.52 -8.12 7.45
CA GLY A 28 -9.86 -9.26 8.09
C GLY A 28 -9.96 -10.57 7.31
N SER A 29 -10.56 -10.58 6.12
CA SER A 29 -10.65 -11.77 5.27
C SER A 29 -9.27 -12.23 4.79
N GLU A 30 -9.14 -13.54 4.52
CA GLU A 30 -7.91 -14.10 3.96
C GLU A 30 -7.56 -13.49 2.59
N ALA A 31 -8.57 -13.12 1.81
CA ALA A 31 -8.38 -12.42 0.54
C ALA A 31 -7.68 -11.08 0.76
N GLN A 32 -8.20 -10.23 1.65
CA GLN A 32 -7.59 -8.94 1.93
C GLN A 32 -6.23 -9.06 2.63
N LYS A 33 -6.02 -10.06 3.50
CA LYS A 33 -4.68 -10.32 4.09
C LYS A 33 -3.65 -10.59 3.00
N ASN A 34 -3.98 -11.41 2.01
CA ASN A 34 -3.09 -11.70 0.89
C ASN A 34 -2.84 -10.46 0.03
N GLU A 35 -3.89 -9.67 -0.27
CA GLU A 35 -3.75 -8.41 -1.01
C GLU A 35 -2.80 -7.43 -0.29
N VAL A 36 -2.94 -7.26 1.03
CA VAL A 36 -2.05 -6.42 1.85
C VAL A 36 -0.60 -6.92 1.79
N ILE A 37 -0.38 -8.23 1.96
CA ILE A 37 0.98 -8.81 1.95
C ILE A 37 1.65 -8.61 0.59
N GLU A 38 0.94 -8.89 -0.50
CA GLU A 38 1.50 -8.73 -1.85
C GLU A 38 1.73 -7.27 -2.21
N TYR A 39 0.84 -6.38 -1.79
CA TYR A 39 1.05 -4.94 -1.92
C TYR A 39 2.31 -4.48 -1.18
N ILE A 40 2.49 -4.91 0.08
CA ILE A 40 3.66 -4.55 0.88
C ILE A 40 4.96 -5.01 0.22
N LYS A 41 5.02 -6.27 -0.24
CA LYS A 41 6.22 -6.80 -0.92
C LYS A 41 6.54 -6.01 -2.19
N ALA A 42 5.53 -5.73 -3.01
CA ALA A 42 5.70 -4.97 -4.25
C ALA A 42 6.18 -3.55 -3.96
N GLN A 43 5.57 -2.86 -2.99
CA GLN A 43 5.95 -1.50 -2.63
C GLN A 43 7.34 -1.46 -2.00
N VAL A 44 7.69 -2.38 -1.12
CA VAL A 44 9.05 -2.45 -0.53
C VAL A 44 10.10 -2.75 -1.59
N HIS A 45 9.82 -3.65 -2.54
CA HIS A 45 10.72 -3.89 -3.65
C HIS A 45 10.94 -2.61 -4.47
N LYS A 46 9.85 -1.91 -4.84
CA LYS A 46 9.93 -0.63 -5.54
C LYS A 46 10.75 0.40 -4.76
N ASP A 47 10.47 0.58 -3.48
CA ASP A 47 11.10 1.59 -2.63
C ASP A 47 12.61 1.35 -2.43
N TYR A 48 13.08 0.09 -2.40
CA TYR A 48 14.45 -0.26 -2.02
C TYR A 48 15.32 -0.87 -3.12
N CYS A 49 14.71 -1.49 -4.13
CA CYS A 49 15.43 -2.11 -5.26
C CYS A 49 15.41 -1.23 -6.52
N GLU A 50 14.38 -0.40 -6.68
CA GLU A 50 14.21 0.46 -7.88
C GLU A 50 14.57 1.93 -7.58
N SER A 51 15.11 2.20 -6.40
CA SER A 51 15.59 3.51 -5.97
C SER A 51 16.95 3.85 -6.60
N GLN A 52 17.37 5.12 -6.52
CA GLN A 52 18.70 5.55 -7.00
C GLN A 52 19.86 4.91 -6.22
N ILE A 53 19.58 4.35 -5.03
CA ILE A 53 20.52 3.61 -4.20
C ILE A 53 20.03 2.17 -4.13
N ASP A 54 20.81 1.22 -4.64
CA ASP A 54 20.45 -0.21 -4.59
C ASP A 54 20.60 -0.73 -3.16
N MET A 55 19.46 -0.81 -2.47
CA MET A 55 19.34 -1.36 -1.12
C MET A 55 18.58 -2.70 -1.13
N CYS A 56 18.62 -3.44 -2.24
CA CYS A 56 17.82 -4.65 -2.50
C CYS A 56 18.30 -5.91 -1.75
N GLN A 57 18.81 -5.76 -0.52
CA GLN A 57 19.27 -6.88 0.29
C GLN A 57 18.09 -7.53 1.01
N ASP A 58 18.02 -8.87 1.03
CA ASP A 58 16.93 -9.62 1.68
C ASP A 58 16.70 -9.19 3.13
N THR A 59 17.76 -8.89 3.88
CA THR A 59 17.68 -8.39 5.26
C THR A 59 16.90 -7.08 5.35
N THR A 60 17.18 -6.13 4.44
CA THR A 60 16.46 -4.86 4.32
C THR A 60 15.02 -5.10 3.91
N LEU A 61 14.77 -5.89 2.86
CA LEU A 61 13.42 -6.14 2.36
C LEU A 61 12.52 -6.77 3.43
N ARG A 62 12.99 -7.85 4.10
CA ARG A 62 12.22 -8.51 5.16
C ARG A 62 11.97 -7.59 6.37
N MET A 63 12.90 -6.71 6.68
CA MET A 63 12.74 -5.72 7.76
C MET A 63 11.64 -4.72 7.41
N MET A 64 11.70 -4.14 6.21
CA MET A 64 10.76 -3.12 5.77
C MET A 64 9.36 -3.66 5.49
N GLU A 65 9.25 -4.89 5.00
CA GLU A 65 7.96 -5.58 4.86
C GLU A 65 7.29 -5.80 6.22
N ARG A 66 8.05 -6.24 7.23
CA ARG A 66 7.53 -6.39 8.60
C ARG A 66 7.09 -5.06 9.18
N GLU A 67 7.89 -4.00 9.00
CA GLU A 67 7.54 -2.67 9.48
C GLU A 67 6.22 -2.19 8.87
N ASN A 68 6.07 -2.33 7.55
CA ASN A 68 4.84 -1.96 6.84
C ASN A 68 3.64 -2.81 7.28
N LEU A 69 3.82 -4.11 7.51
CA LEU A 69 2.74 -4.97 7.99
C LEU A 69 2.27 -4.57 9.38
N GLU A 70 3.20 -4.28 10.29
CA GLU A 70 2.85 -3.80 11.63
C GLU A 70 2.22 -2.39 11.59
N ALA A 71 2.69 -1.51 10.70
CA ALA A 71 2.08 -0.21 10.46
C ALA A 71 0.65 -0.33 9.93
N PHE A 72 0.41 -1.22 8.97
CA PHE A 72 -0.94 -1.51 8.47
C PHE A 72 -1.86 -1.96 9.60
N LYS A 73 -1.43 -2.92 10.42
CA LYS A 73 -2.20 -3.41 11.58
C LYS A 73 -2.54 -2.27 12.54
N ARG A 74 -1.59 -1.38 12.86
CA ARG A 74 -1.86 -0.19 13.69
C ARG A 74 -2.86 0.76 13.03
N ALA A 75 -2.70 1.00 11.73
CA ALA A 75 -3.57 1.90 10.96
C ALA A 75 -5.02 1.37 10.86
N THR A 76 -5.25 0.05 10.96
CA THR A 76 -6.61 -0.50 11.05
C THR A 76 -7.36 -0.04 12.31
N GLN A 77 -6.64 0.41 13.34
CA GLN A 77 -7.22 0.92 14.58
C GLN A 77 -7.54 2.42 14.53
N ALA A 78 -7.23 3.09 13.41
CA ALA A 78 -7.55 4.50 13.20
C ALA A 78 -9.05 4.78 13.38
N LYS A 79 -9.37 5.99 13.85
CA LYS A 79 -10.73 6.42 14.18
C LYS A 79 -11.19 7.61 13.34
N ASP A 80 -10.26 8.46 12.90
CA ASP A 80 -10.60 9.63 12.08
C ASP A 80 -10.49 9.29 10.58
N ARG A 81 -11.63 8.98 9.96
CA ARG A 81 -11.73 8.64 8.55
C ARG A 81 -11.25 9.77 7.64
N LYS A 82 -11.52 11.02 8.01
CA LYS A 82 -11.17 12.20 7.20
C LYS A 82 -9.66 12.39 7.16
N ILE A 83 -8.99 12.29 8.30
CA ILE A 83 -7.53 12.38 8.38
C ILE A 83 -6.88 11.24 7.58
N MET A 84 -7.35 10.00 7.75
CA MET A 84 -6.80 8.87 7.00
C MET A 84 -6.95 9.04 5.49
N ASN A 85 -8.13 9.47 5.01
CA ASN A 85 -8.36 9.71 3.59
C ASN A 85 -7.46 10.83 3.05
N GLN A 86 -7.25 11.88 3.84
CA GLN A 86 -6.36 12.98 3.45
C GLN A 86 -4.91 12.50 3.34
N VAL A 87 -4.41 11.71 4.30
CA VAL A 87 -3.07 11.12 4.26
C VAL A 87 -2.89 10.21 3.04
N ILE A 88 -3.86 9.34 2.75
CA ILE A 88 -3.79 8.49 1.55
C ILE A 88 -3.76 9.36 0.28
N LYS A 89 -4.60 10.40 0.20
CA LYS A 89 -4.57 11.31 -0.93
C LYS A 89 -3.20 11.98 -1.09
N ASP A 90 -2.63 12.48 -0.01
CA ASP A 90 -1.40 13.27 -0.03
C ASP A 90 -0.15 12.44 -0.30
N TYR A 91 -0.12 11.16 0.10
CA TYR A 91 1.08 10.33 -0.01
C TYR A 91 0.97 9.23 -1.07
N CYS A 92 -0.24 8.82 -1.46
CA CYS A 92 -0.46 7.81 -2.51
C CYS A 92 -0.90 8.37 -3.86
N LEU A 93 -1.69 9.45 -3.85
CA LEU A 93 -2.33 9.98 -5.06
C LEU A 93 -1.72 11.30 -5.51
N SER A 94 -0.75 11.83 -4.77
CA SER A 94 0.06 12.97 -5.17
C SER A 94 1.33 12.51 -5.91
N GLY A 95 2.10 13.45 -6.45
CA GLY A 95 3.40 13.15 -7.07
C GLY A 95 4.51 12.73 -6.10
N VAL A 96 4.23 12.55 -4.81
CA VAL A 96 5.20 12.17 -3.77
C VAL A 96 5.53 10.66 -3.81
N ASP A 97 4.58 9.82 -4.24
CA ASP A 97 4.75 8.36 -4.42
C ASP A 97 5.31 7.62 -3.19
N MET A 98 4.91 8.05 -1.99
CA MET A 98 5.29 7.42 -0.70
C MET A 98 4.12 6.60 -0.13
N CYS A 99 3.50 5.78 -0.98
CA CYS A 99 2.29 5.00 -0.64
C CYS A 99 2.59 3.72 0.14
N ASN A 100 3.48 3.77 1.13
CA ASN A 100 3.75 2.65 2.02
C ASN A 100 3.03 2.82 3.37
N TYR A 101 2.62 1.72 4.00
CA TYR A 101 1.79 1.78 5.21
C TYR A 101 2.53 2.38 6.40
N SER A 102 3.86 2.31 6.46
CA SER A 102 4.65 3.01 7.50
C SER A 102 4.43 4.53 7.43
N THR A 103 4.53 5.12 6.24
CA THR A 103 4.26 6.54 6.00
C THR A 103 2.81 6.89 6.34
N ILE A 104 1.85 6.07 5.90
CA ILE A 104 0.42 6.31 6.19
C ILE A 104 0.12 6.29 7.70
N ASP A 105 0.63 5.30 8.45
CA ASP A 105 0.46 5.21 9.90
C ASP A 105 1.10 6.40 10.63
N MET A 106 2.32 6.79 10.23
CA MET A 106 3.03 7.93 10.81
C MET A 106 2.27 9.24 10.57
N MET A 107 1.92 9.53 9.32
CA MET A 107 1.28 10.78 8.95
C MET A 107 -0.15 10.89 9.47
N TYR A 108 -0.87 9.77 9.59
CA TYR A 108 -2.16 9.75 10.28
C TYR A 108 -2.01 10.19 11.75
N LYS A 109 -1.02 9.66 12.46
CA LYS A 109 -0.78 10.01 13.88
C LYS A 109 -0.39 11.48 14.05
N GLU A 110 0.52 11.97 13.21
CA GLU A 110 0.95 13.37 13.26
C GLU A 110 -0.21 14.32 12.92
N ASN A 111 -1.00 14.03 11.89
CA ASN A 111 -2.16 14.85 11.55
C ASN A 111 -3.25 14.79 12.64
N LEU A 112 -3.47 13.64 13.28
CA LEU A 112 -4.41 13.50 14.41
C LEU A 112 -3.95 14.27 15.65
N LYS A 113 -2.65 14.35 15.88
CA LYS A 113 -2.06 15.16 16.95
C LYS A 113 -2.21 16.64 16.64
N ALA A 114 -1.80 17.05 15.44
CA ALA A 114 -1.86 18.44 14.99
C ALA A 114 -3.31 18.97 14.91
N SER A 115 -4.29 18.14 14.58
CA SER A 115 -5.70 18.55 14.51
C SER A 115 -6.30 18.98 15.84
N LYS A 116 -5.59 18.76 16.96
CA LYS A 116 -5.98 19.14 18.32
C LYS A 116 -5.17 20.31 18.85
N GLN A 117 -4.24 20.82 18.06
CA GLN A 117 -3.38 21.93 18.42
C GLN A 117 -3.91 23.21 17.78
N ASN A 118 -3.73 24.31 18.48
CA ASN A 118 -3.93 25.65 17.95
C ASN A 118 -2.65 26.44 18.20
N LEU A 119 -2.37 27.39 17.30
CA LEU A 119 -1.26 28.30 17.48
C LEU A 119 -1.66 29.38 18.49
N GLU A 120 -0.85 29.56 19.53
CA GLU A 120 -0.94 30.67 20.47
C GLU A 120 0.26 31.60 20.27
N TRP A 121 0.09 32.90 20.56
CA TRP A 121 1.12 33.93 20.39
C TRP A 121 2.01 34.06 21.63
#